data_AF-A0A809S8W6-F1
#
_entry.id   AF-A0A809S8W6-F1
#
_cell.length_a   1.000
_cell.length_b   1.000
_cell.length_c   1.000
_cell.angle_alpha   90.00
_cell.angle_beta   90.00
_cell.angle_gamma   90.00
#
_symmetry.space_group_name_H-M   'P 1'
#
loop_
_entity.id
_entity.type
_entity.pdbx_description
1 polymer ?
#
loop_
_entity_poly.entity_id
_entity_poly.type
_entity_poly.pdbx_seq_one_letter_code
_entity_poly.pdbx_strand_id
1 'polypeptide(L)'
;MRKIELTLIAVLASTLVLTALACGPDFKLLLPGRAAVLADPATGGNFYADAMHLLDGTDSTKNLPPVTGTNEVSSSENSTTTDEQPNPQSEKILDASGDETYRKLADKPEADRLYAAAATDFHLQHYTSAAERFHKILNLPDKSGDSRVVWAAFMLGRIALVQIRDIKPDSQLLLQADQYFVMTRKLASQGKADPLQLALESYGEQARTHLLTAGYPSLADGSSKEVAANVVQAVHLYSMQSRLGGDGILSLRDVSRWLFKNQNLLSLTAEDNETRKLLISYVVDFVEPGDAFGRETAKPEQADKMSALLEISEQQLRQKNFDGADNLAVMAYAMGRYEDAAKFAKHANSPRAEWLKAKLAIQRGDMDAAAQRIRLDCDREASHNLNRLLDKPGMAGAGVA
;
A
#
# COMPACT_ATOMS: atom_id res chain seq x y z
N MET A 1 -55.37 0.61 80.52
CA MET A 1 -56.55 0.05 79.81
C MET A 1 -56.32 0.31 78.33
N ARG A 2 -56.30 -0.59 77.34
CA ARG A 2 -56.70 -1.99 77.15
C ARG A 2 -55.89 -2.52 75.93
N LYS A 3 -55.45 -3.78 75.93
CA LYS A 3 -54.85 -4.50 74.78
C LYS A 3 -55.92 -4.81 73.73
N ILE A 4 -55.59 -4.82 72.42
CA ILE A 4 -56.15 -5.72 71.37
C ILE A 4 -55.06 -6.01 70.32
N GLU A 5 -55.05 -7.26 69.86
CA GLU A 5 -54.01 -8.00 69.12
C GLU A 5 -54.09 -7.92 67.58
N LEU A 6 -53.06 -8.54 66.97
CA LEU A 6 -52.85 -8.96 65.58
C LEU A 6 -54.09 -9.50 64.82
N THR A 7 -54.16 -9.25 63.50
CA THR A 7 -54.19 -10.32 62.46
C THR A 7 -53.89 -9.82 61.04
N LEU A 8 -53.34 -10.75 60.27
CA LEU A 8 -52.73 -10.73 58.93
C LEU A 8 -53.79 -10.66 57.80
N ILE A 9 -53.44 -10.08 56.62
CA ILE A 9 -53.51 -10.68 55.25
C ILE A 9 -53.42 -9.59 54.15
N ALA A 10 -52.26 -9.62 53.48
CA ALA A 10 -51.93 -9.45 52.07
C ALA A 10 -52.87 -8.73 51.06
N VAL A 11 -52.20 -7.94 50.20
CA VAL A 11 -52.13 -8.00 48.73
C VAL A 11 -52.22 -6.60 48.07
N LEU A 12 -51.31 -6.41 47.09
CA LEU A 12 -51.23 -5.40 46.02
C LEU A 12 -50.39 -4.15 46.25
N ALA A 13 -49.08 -4.41 46.12
CA ALA A 13 -48.09 -3.55 45.51
C ALA A 13 -48.59 -2.73 44.32
N SER A 14 -48.26 -1.44 44.31
CA SER A 14 -48.03 -0.63 43.09
C SER A 14 -47.33 0.67 43.49
N THR A 15 -46.09 0.56 43.97
CA THR A 15 -45.14 1.68 43.91
C THR A 15 -44.60 1.74 42.49
N LEU A 16 -45.01 2.76 41.75
CA LEU A 16 -44.42 3.13 40.46
C LEU A 16 -42.91 3.28 40.61
N VAL A 17 -42.16 2.31 40.09
CA VAL A 17 -40.77 2.48 39.72
C VAL A 17 -40.79 3.19 38.36
N LEU A 18 -40.50 4.49 38.33
CA LEU A 18 -40.06 5.14 37.10
C LEU A 18 -38.70 4.54 36.74
N THR A 19 -38.71 3.50 35.91
CA THR A 19 -37.52 3.07 35.19
C THR A 19 -37.21 4.14 34.14
N ALA A 20 -36.03 4.73 34.25
CA ALA A 20 -35.43 5.51 33.19
C ALA A 20 -35.27 4.63 31.93
N LEU A 21 -36.23 4.73 31.02
CA LEU A 21 -36.13 4.23 29.65
C LEU A 21 -35.31 5.23 28.82
N ALA A 22 -34.00 5.26 29.07
CA ALA A 22 -33.03 6.01 28.26
C ALA A 22 -32.17 5.11 27.35
N CYS A 23 -32.48 3.82 27.25
CA CYS A 23 -31.87 2.92 26.27
C CYS A 23 -32.98 2.28 25.43
N GLY A 24 -33.00 2.60 24.14
CA GLY A 24 -33.97 2.07 23.18
C GLY A 24 -33.91 0.55 23.01
N PRO A 25 -34.95 -0.05 22.41
CA PRO A 25 -35.14 -1.50 22.30
C PRO A 25 -34.07 -2.24 21.49
N ASP A 26 -33.20 -1.53 20.77
CA ASP A 26 -32.12 -2.10 19.97
C ASP A 26 -30.86 -2.49 20.77
N PHE A 27 -30.76 -2.12 22.05
CA PHE A 27 -29.58 -2.49 22.86
C PHE A 27 -29.47 -4.01 23.11
N LYS A 28 -30.57 -4.75 22.96
CA LYS A 28 -30.58 -6.21 23.11
C LYS A 28 -30.03 -6.96 21.89
N LEU A 29 -29.94 -6.30 20.73
CA LEU A 29 -29.35 -6.88 19.51
C LEU A 29 -27.81 -6.84 19.51
N LEU A 30 -27.19 -6.08 20.42
CA LEU A 30 -25.73 -5.96 20.55
C LEU A 30 -25.13 -6.83 21.69
N LEU A 31 -25.97 -7.51 22.48
CA LEU A 31 -25.50 -8.41 23.54
C LEU A 31 -24.97 -9.76 23.02
N PRO A 32 -25.58 -10.44 22.03
CA PRO A 32 -25.05 -11.70 21.47
C PRO A 32 -23.75 -11.48 20.68
N GLY A 33 -23.46 -10.23 20.32
CA GLY A 33 -22.27 -9.84 19.58
C GLY A 33 -21.12 -9.36 20.46
N ARG A 34 -21.23 -9.22 21.79
CA ARG A 34 -20.10 -8.69 22.59
C ARG A 34 -18.87 -9.57 22.54
N ALA A 35 -19.03 -10.88 22.68
CA ALA A 35 -17.92 -11.82 22.52
C ALA A 35 -17.37 -11.78 21.09
N ALA A 36 -18.23 -11.63 20.09
CA ALA A 36 -17.83 -11.53 18.69
C ALA A 36 -17.17 -10.18 18.35
N VAL A 37 -17.59 -9.04 18.90
CA VAL A 37 -16.99 -7.70 18.72
C VAL A 37 -15.70 -7.57 19.56
N LEU A 38 -15.61 -8.29 20.68
CA LEU A 38 -14.37 -8.44 21.45
C LEU A 38 -13.43 -9.51 20.87
N ALA A 39 -13.92 -10.42 20.03
CA ALA A 39 -13.12 -11.47 19.37
C ALA A 39 -12.79 -11.12 17.92
N ASP A 40 -13.56 -10.22 17.30
CA ASP A 40 -13.31 -9.63 16.00
C ASP A 40 -12.24 -8.56 16.25
N PRO A 41 -10.96 -8.81 15.90
CA PRO A 41 -10.02 -7.72 15.84
C PRO A 41 -10.65 -6.70 14.91
N ALA A 42 -10.78 -5.42 15.28
CA ALA A 42 -11.07 -4.39 14.30
C ALA A 42 -10.14 -4.63 13.09
N THR A 43 -10.73 -5.14 12.01
CA THR A 43 -10.15 -6.15 11.11
C THR A 43 -8.71 -5.83 10.72
N GLY A 44 -7.83 -6.78 10.99
CA GLY A 44 -6.37 -6.72 10.81
C GLY A 44 -5.94 -6.15 9.46
N GLY A 45 -4.77 -5.51 9.45
CA GLY A 45 -4.17 -4.98 8.23
C GLY A 45 -4.09 -6.05 7.14
N ASN A 46 -4.37 -5.64 5.91
CA ASN A 46 -4.16 -6.46 4.72
C ASN A 46 -3.04 -5.77 3.97
N PHE A 47 -1.97 -6.49 3.64
CA PHE A 47 -0.84 -5.92 2.90
C PHE A 47 -1.30 -5.06 1.72
N TYR A 48 -2.25 -5.53 0.91
CA TYR A 48 -2.72 -4.78 -0.26
C TYR A 48 -3.48 -3.50 0.12
N ALA A 49 -4.32 -3.55 1.16
CA ALA A 49 -5.06 -2.38 1.61
C ALA A 49 -4.12 -1.33 2.20
N ASP A 50 -3.17 -1.77 3.01
CA ASP A 50 -2.24 -0.86 3.70
C ASP A 50 -1.16 -0.32 2.74
N ALA A 51 -0.66 -1.16 1.81
CA ALA A 51 0.36 -0.76 0.84
C ALA A 51 -0.14 0.30 -0.17
N MET A 52 -1.45 0.37 -0.42
CA MET A 52 -2.06 1.45 -1.20
C MET A 52 -2.06 2.81 -0.50
N HIS A 53 -1.87 2.82 0.83
CA HIS A 53 -1.98 4.00 1.68
C HIS A 53 -0.66 4.34 2.41
N LEU A 54 0.48 3.90 1.87
CA LEU A 54 1.80 4.18 2.46
C LEU A 54 2.16 5.67 2.45
N LEU A 55 1.75 6.37 1.39
CA LEU A 55 2.03 7.79 1.21
C LEU A 55 1.03 8.63 2.00
N ASP A 56 1.53 9.51 2.85
CA ASP A 56 0.71 10.45 3.58
C ASP A 56 -0.03 11.38 2.58
N GLY A 57 -1.28 11.75 2.92
CA GLY A 57 -2.17 12.51 2.02
C GLY A 57 -1.66 13.91 1.61
N THR A 58 -0.55 14.37 2.18
CA THR A 58 0.06 15.69 1.95
C THR A 58 1.04 15.73 0.78
N ASP A 59 1.50 14.59 0.26
CA ASP A 59 2.30 14.59 -0.96
C ASP A 59 1.42 14.96 -2.14
N SER A 60 1.53 16.24 -2.50
CA SER A 60 0.61 16.92 -3.36
C SER A 60 0.64 16.31 -4.76
N THR A 61 -0.49 15.74 -5.15
CA THR A 61 -0.86 15.40 -6.54
C THR A 61 -0.89 16.62 -7.49
N LYS A 62 -0.42 17.79 -7.04
CA LYS A 62 -0.50 19.09 -7.73
C LYS A 62 0.28 19.17 -9.04
N ASN A 63 1.18 18.22 -9.32
CA ASN A 63 1.96 18.17 -10.56
C ASN A 63 1.75 16.90 -11.40
N LEU A 64 0.74 16.08 -11.08
CA LEU A 64 0.48 14.84 -11.81
C LEU A 64 -0.50 15.11 -12.95
N PRO A 65 -0.27 14.53 -14.15
CA PRO A 65 -1.27 14.58 -15.20
C PRO A 65 -2.57 13.94 -14.70
N PRO A 66 -3.75 14.48 -15.06
CA PRO A 66 -5.02 13.88 -14.68
C PRO A 66 -5.09 12.44 -15.23
N VAL A 67 -5.52 11.50 -14.40
CA VAL A 67 -5.87 10.15 -14.84
C VAL A 67 -7.09 10.27 -15.75
N THR A 68 -6.87 10.36 -17.06
CA THR A 68 -7.94 10.39 -18.05
C THR A 68 -8.18 8.98 -18.56
N GLY A 69 -9.15 8.28 -17.97
CA GLY A 69 -9.59 6.98 -18.46
C GLY A 69 -10.56 6.27 -17.51
N THR A 70 -11.85 6.61 -17.56
CA THR A 70 -12.91 5.73 -17.05
C THR A 70 -13.10 4.58 -18.03
N ASN A 71 -12.37 3.48 -17.85
CA ASN A 71 -12.77 2.20 -18.40
C ASN A 71 -13.28 1.36 -17.23
N GLU A 72 -14.60 1.28 -17.10
CA GLU A 72 -15.27 0.20 -16.39
C GLU A 72 -14.84 -1.12 -17.04
N VAL A 73 -13.86 -1.81 -16.46
CA VAL A 73 -13.59 -3.21 -16.78
C VAL A 73 -14.24 -4.04 -15.68
N SER A 74 -15.37 -4.62 -16.06
CA SER A 74 -16.09 -5.64 -15.31
C SER A 74 -15.12 -6.71 -14.82
N SER A 75 -15.18 -6.97 -13.52
CA SER A 75 -14.57 -8.11 -12.85
C SER A 75 -14.95 -9.41 -13.55
N SER A 76 -13.98 -10.05 -14.20
CA SER A 76 -13.97 -11.49 -14.38
C SER A 76 -12.55 -12.00 -14.16
N GLU A 77 -12.42 -12.85 -13.15
CA GLU A 77 -11.24 -13.58 -12.74
C GLU A 77 -10.57 -14.29 -13.91
N ASN A 78 -9.35 -13.88 -14.23
CA ASN A 78 -8.27 -14.77 -14.64
C ASN A 78 -6.94 -14.01 -14.51
N SER A 79 -6.46 -13.90 -13.27
CA SER A 79 -5.14 -13.35 -12.97
C SER A 79 -4.06 -14.35 -13.38
N THR A 80 -3.63 -14.25 -14.63
CA THR A 80 -2.31 -14.72 -15.08
C THR A 80 -1.75 -13.65 -16.02
N THR A 81 -0.44 -13.42 -15.94
CA THR A 81 0.45 -12.69 -16.89
C THR A 81 0.80 -11.23 -16.60
N THR A 82 2.10 -11.00 -16.43
CA THR A 82 2.88 -9.99 -17.17
C THR A 82 4.19 -10.63 -17.65
N ASP A 83 4.07 -11.81 -18.26
CA ASP A 83 4.94 -12.22 -19.35
C ASP A 83 4.01 -12.27 -20.56
N GLU A 84 3.99 -11.19 -21.35
CA GLU A 84 3.40 -11.24 -22.67
C GLU A 84 4.39 -12.01 -23.57
N GLN A 85 4.41 -13.33 -23.41
CA GLN A 85 4.81 -14.20 -24.51
C GLN A 85 3.87 -13.89 -25.67
N PRO A 86 4.38 -13.70 -26.90
CA PRO A 86 3.55 -13.36 -28.03
C PRO A 86 2.52 -14.46 -28.27
N ASN A 87 1.26 -14.07 -28.40
CA ASN A 87 0.21 -14.93 -28.94
C ASN A 87 0.70 -15.58 -30.25
N PRO A 88 0.81 -16.92 -30.34
CA PRO A 88 1.35 -17.60 -31.52
C PRO A 88 0.42 -17.57 -32.75
N GLN A 89 -0.66 -16.77 -32.73
CA GLN A 89 -1.53 -16.52 -33.89
C GLN A 89 -1.41 -15.12 -34.50
N SER A 90 -0.44 -14.31 -34.09
CA SER A 90 -0.05 -13.09 -34.81
C SER A 90 1.39 -13.18 -35.30
N GLU A 91 1.70 -14.15 -36.15
CA GLU A 91 2.84 -14.06 -37.08
C GLU A 91 2.52 -12.98 -38.13
N LYS A 92 2.43 -11.72 -37.70
CA LYS A 92 2.55 -10.59 -38.61
C LYS A 92 4.03 -10.48 -38.89
N ILE A 93 4.44 -10.87 -40.09
CA ILE A 93 5.80 -10.71 -40.63
C ILE A 93 6.33 -9.35 -40.15
N LEU A 94 7.26 -9.37 -39.18
CA LEU A 94 7.98 -8.16 -38.81
C LEU A 94 8.78 -7.75 -40.05
N ASP A 95 8.73 -6.46 -40.40
CA ASP A 95 9.54 -5.94 -41.51
C ASP A 95 11.02 -6.31 -41.30
N ALA A 96 11.79 -6.50 -42.38
CA ALA A 96 13.17 -6.95 -42.26
C ALA A 96 14.10 -5.92 -41.58
N SER A 97 13.68 -4.65 -41.50
CA SER A 97 14.41 -3.57 -40.82
C SER A 97 13.49 -2.38 -40.49
N GLY A 98 13.88 -1.56 -39.52
CA GLY A 98 13.20 -0.29 -39.26
C GLY A 98 13.22 0.68 -40.45
N ASP A 99 14.25 0.63 -41.31
CA ASP A 99 14.29 1.44 -42.54
C ASP A 99 13.18 1.06 -43.52
N GLU A 100 12.85 -0.23 -43.62
CA GLU A 100 11.76 -0.70 -44.46
C GLU A 100 10.40 -0.24 -43.90
N THR A 101 10.19 -0.41 -42.59
CA THR A 101 9.00 0.12 -41.89
C THR A 101 8.83 1.62 -42.13
N TYR A 102 9.91 2.40 -41.99
CA TYR A 102 9.89 3.85 -42.18
C TYR A 102 9.48 4.26 -43.61
N ARG A 103 9.94 3.51 -44.62
CA ARG A 103 9.59 3.73 -46.03
C ARG A 103 8.14 3.33 -46.34
N LYS A 104 7.66 2.23 -45.78
CA LYS A 104 6.28 1.73 -45.98
C LYS A 104 5.22 2.70 -45.44
N LEU A 105 5.54 3.43 -44.37
CA LEU A 105 4.62 4.38 -43.73
C LEU A 105 4.74 5.80 -44.28
N ALA A 106 5.16 6.00 -45.54
CA ALA A 106 5.37 7.32 -46.13
C ALA A 106 4.14 8.24 -46.11
N ASP A 107 2.92 7.68 -45.98
CA ASP A 107 1.66 8.40 -45.88
C ASP A 107 1.32 8.86 -44.44
N LYS A 108 2.10 8.46 -43.43
CA LYS A 108 1.86 8.76 -42.01
C LYS A 108 2.63 10.00 -41.53
N PRO A 109 2.17 10.63 -40.43
CA PRO A 109 2.94 11.69 -39.75
C PRO A 109 4.36 11.24 -39.40
N GLU A 110 5.33 12.16 -39.45
CA GLU A 110 6.74 11.83 -39.25
C GLU A 110 7.04 11.14 -37.91
N ALA A 111 6.39 11.58 -36.82
CA ALA A 111 6.51 10.95 -35.51
C ALA A 111 6.04 9.49 -35.51
N ASP A 112 4.96 9.16 -36.22
CA ASP A 112 4.44 7.79 -36.32
C ASP A 112 5.37 6.90 -37.14
N ARG A 113 5.93 7.43 -38.23
CA ARG A 113 6.91 6.74 -39.07
C ARG A 113 8.17 6.40 -38.29
N LEU A 114 8.73 7.40 -37.60
CA LEU A 114 9.92 7.24 -36.78
C LEU A 114 9.66 6.25 -35.64
N TYR A 115 8.51 6.34 -34.97
CA TYR A 115 8.18 5.45 -33.86
C TYR A 115 8.05 3.99 -34.31
N ALA A 116 7.30 3.73 -35.38
CA ALA A 116 7.13 2.37 -35.90
C ALA A 116 8.47 1.76 -36.33
N ALA A 117 9.32 2.54 -37.02
CA ALA A 117 10.66 2.11 -37.39
C ALA A 117 11.55 1.83 -36.16
N ALA A 118 11.50 2.69 -35.14
CA ALA A 118 12.24 2.51 -33.89
C ALA A 118 11.76 1.27 -33.13
N ALA A 119 10.45 1.02 -33.11
CA ALA A 119 9.87 -0.18 -32.50
C ALA A 119 10.31 -1.45 -33.24
N THR A 120 10.32 -1.46 -34.57
CA THR A 120 10.89 -2.57 -35.37
C THR A 120 12.36 -2.80 -35.01
N ASP A 121 13.18 -1.74 -34.99
CA ASP A 121 14.60 -1.85 -34.63
C ASP A 121 14.77 -2.37 -33.18
N PHE A 122 13.92 -1.95 -32.24
CA PHE A 122 13.92 -2.45 -30.86
C PHE A 122 13.58 -3.95 -30.79
N HIS A 123 12.55 -4.40 -31.51
CA HIS A 123 12.17 -5.81 -31.57
C HIS A 123 13.25 -6.69 -32.21
N LEU A 124 13.97 -6.16 -33.20
CA LEU A 124 15.13 -6.80 -33.83
C LEU A 124 16.42 -6.67 -33.00
N GLN A 125 16.35 -6.10 -31.79
CA GLN A 125 17.50 -5.85 -30.90
C GLN A 125 18.57 -4.92 -31.48
N HIS A 126 18.23 -4.14 -32.51
CA HIS A 126 19.06 -3.07 -33.07
C HIS A 126 18.96 -1.80 -32.22
N TYR A 127 19.34 -1.90 -30.94
CA TYR A 127 19.08 -0.86 -29.92
C TYR A 127 19.70 0.49 -30.26
N THR A 128 20.87 0.54 -30.90
CA THR A 128 21.49 1.80 -31.35
C THR A 128 20.61 2.52 -32.37
N SER A 129 20.16 1.81 -33.41
CA SER A 129 19.28 2.37 -34.44
C SER A 129 17.92 2.78 -33.88
N ALA A 130 17.37 1.98 -32.97
CA ALA A 130 16.14 2.32 -32.26
C ALA A 130 16.29 3.63 -31.46
N ALA A 131 17.37 3.75 -30.67
CA ALA A 131 17.65 4.94 -29.87
C ALA A 131 17.81 6.20 -30.74
N GLU A 132 18.56 6.11 -31.84
CA GLU A 132 18.71 7.23 -32.79
C GLU A 132 17.37 7.73 -33.33
N ARG A 133 16.43 6.82 -33.64
CA ARG A 133 15.10 7.18 -34.12
C ARG A 133 14.22 7.76 -33.02
N PHE A 134 14.23 7.21 -31.81
CA PHE A 134 13.51 7.79 -30.69
C PHE A 134 14.03 9.19 -30.35
N HIS A 135 15.34 9.41 -30.42
CA HIS A 135 15.92 10.76 -30.31
C HIS A 135 15.45 11.72 -31.40
N LYS A 136 15.29 11.26 -32.64
CA LYS A 136 14.71 12.10 -33.71
C LYS A 136 13.29 12.54 -33.37
N ILE A 137 12.48 11.68 -32.75
CA ILE A 137 11.12 12.05 -32.30
C ILE A 137 11.18 13.14 -31.23
N LEU A 138 12.07 13.01 -30.25
CA LEU A 138 12.25 14.02 -29.19
C LEU A 138 12.72 15.38 -29.74
N ASN A 139 13.38 15.39 -30.90
CA ASN A 139 13.90 16.58 -31.56
C ASN A 139 12.99 17.13 -32.66
N LEU A 140 11.80 16.53 -32.88
CA LEU A 140 10.82 17.11 -33.79
C LEU A 140 10.31 18.45 -33.24
N PRO A 141 9.95 19.42 -34.10
CA PRO A 141 9.29 20.64 -33.65
C PRO A 141 8.05 20.32 -32.81
N ASP A 142 7.81 21.07 -31.72
CA ASP A 142 6.86 20.73 -30.65
C ASP A 142 5.60 20.01 -31.14
N LYS A 143 4.84 20.64 -32.06
CA LYS A 143 3.56 20.09 -32.54
C LYS A 143 3.68 18.79 -33.36
N SER A 144 4.80 18.57 -34.03
CA SER A 144 5.00 17.40 -34.89
C SER A 144 5.36 16.14 -34.11
N GLY A 145 5.92 16.29 -32.90
CA GLY A 145 6.30 15.18 -32.03
C GLY A 145 5.24 14.81 -30.98
N ASP A 146 4.26 15.69 -30.71
CA ASP A 146 3.33 15.60 -29.58
C ASP A 146 2.65 14.23 -29.38
N SER A 147 2.39 13.49 -30.45
CA SER A 147 1.74 12.18 -30.41
C SER A 147 2.64 11.03 -29.93
N ARG A 148 3.98 11.21 -29.94
CA ARG A 148 4.95 10.14 -29.68
C ARG A 148 6.11 10.52 -28.76
N VAL A 149 6.27 11.79 -28.37
CA VAL A 149 7.40 12.22 -27.51
C VAL A 149 7.41 11.52 -26.15
N VAL A 150 6.25 11.31 -25.52
CA VAL A 150 6.15 10.56 -24.25
C VAL A 150 6.64 9.12 -24.43
N TRP A 151 6.23 8.49 -25.53
CA TRP A 151 6.55 7.09 -25.82
C TRP A 151 8.03 6.93 -26.17
N ALA A 152 8.59 7.88 -26.94
CA ALA A 152 10.01 7.90 -27.28
C ALA A 152 10.89 8.05 -26.04
N ALA A 153 10.54 8.96 -25.11
CA ALA A 153 11.26 9.09 -23.84
C ALA A 153 11.21 7.79 -23.02
N PHE A 154 10.03 7.18 -22.87
CA PHE A 154 9.87 5.92 -22.16
C PHE A 154 10.72 4.78 -22.78
N MET A 155 10.69 4.66 -24.11
CA MET A 155 11.45 3.62 -24.81
C MET A 155 12.96 3.83 -24.75
N LEU A 156 13.46 5.07 -24.73
CA LEU A 156 14.88 5.36 -24.49
C LEU A 156 15.34 4.88 -23.11
N GLY A 157 14.50 5.05 -22.08
CA GLY A 157 14.75 4.48 -20.75
C GLY A 157 14.84 2.96 -20.78
N ARG A 158 13.90 2.30 -21.48
CA ARG A 158 13.94 0.84 -21.66
C ARG A 158 15.17 0.37 -22.44
N ILE A 159 15.58 1.09 -23.48
CA ILE A 159 16.81 0.79 -24.24
C ILE A 159 18.04 0.85 -23.33
N ALA A 160 18.16 1.91 -22.52
CA ALA A 160 19.26 2.04 -21.58
C ALA A 160 19.31 0.85 -20.60
N LEU A 161 18.15 0.38 -20.11
CA LEU A 161 18.07 -0.81 -19.25
C LEU A 161 18.49 -2.11 -19.94
N VAL A 162 17.97 -2.40 -21.14
CA VAL A 162 18.29 -3.68 -21.84
C VAL A 162 19.74 -3.76 -22.31
N GLN A 163 20.42 -2.63 -22.44
CA GLN A 163 21.85 -2.57 -22.80
C GLN A 163 22.78 -2.86 -21.61
N ILE A 164 22.25 -2.94 -20.38
CA ILE A 164 23.02 -3.32 -19.20
C ILE A 164 23.35 -4.82 -19.29
N ARG A 165 24.61 -5.14 -19.61
CA ARG A 165 25.11 -6.53 -19.69
C ARG A 165 25.48 -7.09 -18.33
N ASP A 166 26.15 -6.28 -17.53
CA ASP A 166 26.50 -6.56 -16.14
C ASP A 166 25.89 -5.47 -15.27
N ILE A 167 25.11 -5.86 -14.26
CA ILE A 167 24.52 -4.91 -13.31
C ILE A 167 25.66 -4.39 -12.43
N LYS A 168 26.12 -3.18 -12.75
CA LYS A 168 27.05 -2.41 -11.93
C LYS A 168 26.30 -1.22 -11.33
N PRO A 169 26.29 -1.05 -10.00
CA PRO A 169 25.59 0.05 -9.33
C PRO A 169 25.86 1.45 -9.89
N ASP A 170 27.06 1.67 -10.41
CA ASP A 170 27.58 2.92 -10.97
C ASP A 170 27.41 3.03 -12.50
N SER A 171 26.61 2.14 -13.11
CA SER A 171 26.39 2.15 -14.55
C SER A 171 25.76 3.47 -15.00
N GLN A 172 26.46 4.17 -15.90
CA GLN A 172 25.93 5.38 -16.55
C GLN A 172 24.59 5.12 -17.26
N LEU A 173 24.33 3.88 -17.70
CA LEU A 173 23.06 3.49 -18.32
C LEU A 173 21.89 3.52 -17.31
N LEU A 174 22.12 3.20 -16.02
CA LEU A 174 21.09 3.30 -14.98
C LEU A 174 20.67 4.76 -14.76
N LEU A 175 21.66 5.67 -14.73
CA LEU A 175 21.40 7.10 -14.62
C LEU A 175 20.67 7.65 -15.85
N GLN A 176 21.05 7.20 -17.05
CA GLN A 176 20.34 7.60 -18.28
C GLN A 176 18.89 7.09 -18.28
N ALA A 177 18.68 5.84 -17.89
CA ALA A 177 17.34 5.26 -17.80
C ALA A 177 16.46 6.06 -16.83
N ASP A 178 16.96 6.36 -15.63
CA ASP A 178 16.30 7.19 -14.63
C ASP A 178 15.85 8.55 -15.22
N GLN A 179 16.77 9.26 -15.88
CA GLN A 179 16.51 10.56 -16.51
C GLN A 179 15.40 10.47 -17.58
N TYR A 180 15.38 9.41 -18.38
CA TYR A 180 14.34 9.21 -19.38
C TYR A 180 12.96 8.95 -18.77
N PHE A 181 12.86 8.18 -17.68
CA PHE A 181 11.59 7.97 -16.99
C PHE A 181 11.06 9.25 -16.34
N VAL A 182 11.95 10.08 -15.78
CA VAL A 182 11.59 11.43 -15.32
C VAL A 182 11.11 12.30 -16.49
N MET A 183 11.79 12.24 -17.64
CA MET A 183 11.40 12.98 -18.85
C MET A 183 10.02 12.55 -19.36
N THR A 184 9.69 11.25 -19.35
CA THR A 184 8.37 10.72 -19.72
C THR A 184 7.25 11.42 -18.94
N ARG A 185 7.38 11.51 -17.61
CA ARG A 185 6.37 12.18 -16.76
C ARG A 185 6.33 13.67 -16.99
N LYS A 186 7.48 14.30 -17.20
CA LYS A 186 7.56 15.74 -17.51
C LYS A 186 6.84 16.07 -18.82
N LEU A 187 6.99 15.24 -19.85
CA LEU A 187 6.31 15.43 -21.12
C LEU A 187 4.79 15.25 -20.97
N ALA A 188 4.35 14.20 -20.26
CA ALA A 188 2.94 13.98 -20.02
C ALA A 188 2.30 15.11 -19.18
N SER A 189 2.98 15.62 -18.15
CA SER A 189 2.49 16.75 -17.36
C SER A 189 2.42 18.07 -18.13
N GLN A 190 3.15 18.18 -19.24
CA GLN A 190 3.06 19.28 -20.21
C GLN A 190 1.90 19.11 -21.22
N GLY A 191 1.05 18.09 -21.05
CA GLY A 191 -0.11 17.84 -21.91
C GLY A 191 0.20 17.10 -23.20
N LYS A 192 1.40 16.50 -23.32
CA LYS A 192 1.74 15.63 -24.47
C LYS A 192 0.93 14.33 -24.40
N ALA A 193 0.66 13.72 -25.55
CA ALA A 193 -0.26 12.58 -25.63
C ALA A 193 0.31 11.34 -24.89
N ASP A 194 -0.47 10.81 -23.96
CA ASP A 194 -0.12 9.61 -23.20
C ASP A 194 -1.32 8.63 -23.02
N PRO A 195 -1.90 8.12 -24.12
CA PRO A 195 -3.07 7.24 -24.03
C PRO A 195 -2.75 5.84 -23.47
N LEU A 196 -1.45 5.49 -23.37
CA LEU A 196 -0.99 4.24 -22.77
C LEU A 196 -0.58 4.41 -21.30
N GLN A 197 -0.72 5.62 -20.73
CA GLN A 197 -0.32 5.92 -19.36
C GLN A 197 1.16 5.59 -19.07
N LEU A 198 2.05 5.82 -20.04
CA LEU A 198 3.49 5.58 -19.86
C LEU A 198 4.11 6.48 -18.79
N ALA A 199 3.51 7.62 -18.49
CA ALA A 199 3.89 8.42 -17.33
C ALA A 199 3.63 7.69 -16.01
N LEU A 200 2.51 6.96 -15.89
CA LEU A 200 2.22 6.09 -14.74
C LEU A 200 3.23 4.93 -14.69
N GLU A 201 3.44 4.23 -15.81
CA GLU A 201 4.37 3.09 -15.88
C GLU A 201 5.82 3.48 -15.60
N SER A 202 6.22 4.71 -15.94
CA SER A 202 7.58 5.19 -15.69
C SER A 202 7.98 5.21 -14.22
N TYR A 203 7.02 5.23 -13.28
CA TYR A 203 7.33 5.13 -11.85
C TYR A 203 7.95 3.77 -11.52
N GLY A 204 7.36 2.68 -12.02
CA GLY A 204 7.85 1.33 -11.75
C GLY A 204 9.18 1.02 -12.42
N GLU A 205 9.38 1.48 -13.65
CA GLU A 205 10.65 1.32 -14.36
C GLU A 205 11.77 2.19 -13.75
N GLN A 206 11.45 3.39 -13.26
CA GLN A 206 12.40 4.20 -12.48
C GLN A 206 12.73 3.55 -11.14
N ALA A 207 11.75 3.00 -10.42
CA ALA A 207 12.00 2.28 -9.18
C ALA A 207 12.96 1.10 -9.42
N ARG A 208 12.80 0.42 -10.56
CA ARG A 208 13.71 -0.65 -10.98
C ARG A 208 15.15 -0.16 -11.17
N THR A 209 15.39 1.05 -11.70
CA THR A 209 16.75 1.58 -11.84
C THR A 209 17.43 1.72 -10.48
N HIS A 210 16.71 2.25 -9.49
CA HIS A 210 17.20 2.37 -8.12
C HIS A 210 17.45 1.00 -7.46
N LEU A 211 16.57 0.03 -7.67
CA LEU A 211 16.79 -1.33 -7.17
C LEU A 211 18.05 -1.97 -7.78
N LEU A 212 18.28 -1.81 -9.09
CA LEU A 212 19.48 -2.29 -9.76
C LEU A 212 20.74 -1.59 -9.23
N THR A 213 20.66 -0.28 -8.98
CA THR A 213 21.73 0.48 -8.29
C THR A 213 21.98 -0.05 -6.87
N ALA A 214 20.93 -0.46 -6.16
CA ALA A 214 21.04 -1.09 -4.84
C ALA A 214 21.54 -2.55 -4.88
N GLY A 215 21.83 -3.11 -6.05
CA GLY A 215 22.29 -4.49 -6.19
C GLY A 215 21.17 -5.54 -6.16
N TYR A 216 19.91 -5.17 -6.40
CA TYR A 216 18.84 -6.14 -6.58
C TYR A 216 19.01 -6.95 -7.88
N PRO A 217 18.67 -8.26 -7.93
CA PRO A 217 18.12 -9.09 -6.86
C PRO A 217 19.18 -9.74 -5.95
N SER A 218 20.47 -9.59 -6.26
CA SER A 218 21.57 -10.24 -5.55
C SER A 218 22.59 -9.22 -5.06
N LEU A 219 22.53 -8.92 -3.77
CA LEU A 219 23.45 -7.99 -3.12
C LEU A 219 24.83 -8.65 -2.99
N ALA A 220 25.77 -8.29 -3.87
CA ALA A 220 27.10 -8.90 -3.92
C ALA A 220 28.02 -8.45 -2.77
N ASP A 221 27.93 -7.18 -2.37
CA ASP A 221 28.70 -6.59 -1.26
C ASP A 221 27.77 -5.83 -0.31
N GLY A 222 28.13 -5.83 0.97
CA GLY A 222 27.25 -5.57 2.12
C GLY A 222 26.36 -4.32 2.09
N SER A 223 25.38 -4.28 2.98
CA SER A 223 24.42 -3.18 3.05
C SER A 223 25.08 -1.88 3.54
N SER A 224 24.87 -0.78 2.82
CA SER A 224 25.30 0.58 3.18
C SER A 224 24.12 1.54 3.23
N LYS A 225 24.33 2.77 3.73
CA LYS A 225 23.30 3.81 3.72
C LYS A 225 22.94 4.26 2.30
N GLU A 226 23.91 4.28 1.39
CA GLU A 226 23.70 4.61 -0.02
C GLU A 226 22.87 3.52 -0.72
N VAL A 227 23.15 2.24 -0.42
CA VAL A 227 22.31 1.13 -0.89
C VAL A 227 20.89 1.27 -0.33
N ALA A 228 20.75 1.50 0.98
CA ALA A 228 19.44 1.70 1.61
C ALA A 228 18.66 2.88 1.02
N ALA A 229 19.32 4.01 0.74
CA ALA A 229 18.71 5.18 0.14
C ALA A 229 18.11 4.88 -1.25
N ASN A 230 18.79 4.07 -2.06
CA ASN A 230 18.24 3.63 -3.34
C ASN A 230 17.01 2.72 -3.16
N VAL A 231 17.02 1.83 -2.17
CA VAL A 231 15.84 1.00 -1.89
C VAL A 231 14.66 1.84 -1.39
N VAL A 232 14.89 2.80 -0.50
CA VAL A 232 13.86 3.74 -0.04
C VAL A 232 13.27 4.52 -1.21
N GLN A 233 14.11 5.00 -2.13
CA GLN A 233 13.65 5.68 -3.34
C GLN A 233 12.81 4.78 -4.24
N ALA A 234 13.19 3.50 -4.38
CA ALA A 234 12.40 2.52 -5.13
C ALA A 234 11.04 2.24 -4.47
N VAL A 235 10.99 2.10 -3.14
CA VAL A 235 9.74 1.96 -2.37
C VAL A 235 8.83 3.14 -2.67
N HIS A 236 9.35 4.37 -2.53
CA HIS A 236 8.58 5.59 -2.81
C HIS A 236 7.97 5.60 -4.22
N LEU A 237 8.77 5.25 -5.24
CA LEU A 237 8.32 5.23 -6.63
C LEU A 237 7.26 4.15 -6.89
N TYR A 238 7.39 2.95 -6.33
CA TYR A 238 6.36 1.91 -6.45
C TYR A 238 5.09 2.25 -5.66
N SER A 239 5.20 2.93 -4.52
CA SER A 239 4.05 3.46 -3.78
C SER A 239 3.32 4.51 -4.60
N MET A 240 4.05 5.40 -5.27
CA MET A 240 3.47 6.39 -6.20
C MET A 240 2.73 5.70 -7.36
N GLN A 241 3.33 4.67 -7.97
CA GLN A 241 2.66 3.88 -9.02
C GLN A 241 1.36 3.26 -8.50
N SER A 242 1.41 2.63 -7.32
CA SER A 242 0.26 1.96 -6.70
C SER A 242 -0.86 2.95 -6.37
N ARG A 243 -0.52 4.10 -5.79
CA ARG A 243 -1.47 5.18 -5.44
C ARG A 243 -2.21 5.72 -6.67
N LEU A 244 -1.56 5.71 -7.83
CA LEU A 244 -2.12 6.19 -9.09
C LEU A 244 -2.84 5.09 -9.89
N GLY A 245 -2.96 3.88 -9.34
CA GLY A 245 -3.71 2.78 -9.94
C GLY A 245 -2.88 1.84 -10.83
N GLY A 246 -1.55 1.92 -10.79
CA GLY A 246 -0.67 0.96 -11.47
C GLY A 246 -0.23 -0.21 -10.59
N ASP A 247 0.56 -1.12 -11.15
CA ASP A 247 0.89 -2.43 -10.55
C ASP A 247 2.03 -2.44 -9.51
N GLY A 248 2.39 -1.27 -8.96
CA GLY A 248 3.53 -1.12 -8.05
C GLY A 248 3.46 -1.99 -6.78
N ILE A 249 2.25 -2.42 -6.39
CA ILE A 249 2.01 -3.18 -5.17
C ILE A 249 2.67 -4.57 -5.19
N LEU A 250 2.77 -5.18 -6.38
CA LEU A 250 3.44 -6.46 -6.56
C LEU A 250 4.95 -6.30 -6.36
N SER A 251 5.52 -5.21 -6.87
CA SER A 251 6.93 -4.88 -6.69
C SER A 251 7.26 -4.52 -5.24
N LEU A 252 6.39 -3.78 -4.54
CA LEU A 252 6.53 -3.51 -3.10
C LEU A 252 6.62 -4.80 -2.27
N ARG A 253 5.85 -5.82 -2.64
CA ARG A 253 5.90 -7.15 -2.03
C ARG A 253 7.22 -7.88 -2.34
N ASP A 254 7.72 -7.78 -3.57
CA ASP A 254 9.02 -8.36 -3.96
C ASP A 254 10.18 -7.70 -3.21
N VAL A 255 10.16 -6.36 -3.09
CA VAL A 255 11.14 -5.58 -2.33
C VAL A 255 11.11 -5.99 -0.86
N SER A 256 9.92 -6.09 -0.26
CA SER A 256 9.78 -6.56 1.12
C SER A 256 10.39 -7.96 1.32
N ARG A 257 10.10 -8.91 0.42
CA ARG A 257 10.71 -10.25 0.44
C ARG A 257 12.23 -10.21 0.37
N TRP A 258 12.79 -9.32 -0.43
CA TRP A 258 14.22 -9.16 -0.55
C TRP A 258 14.86 -8.52 0.68
N LEU A 259 14.22 -7.50 1.27
CA LEU A 259 14.68 -6.87 2.51
C LEU A 259 14.77 -7.87 3.67
N PHE A 260 13.75 -8.72 3.84
CA PHE A 260 13.78 -9.77 4.87
C PHE A 260 14.88 -10.84 4.68
N LYS A 261 15.49 -10.94 3.49
CA LYS A 261 16.67 -11.79 3.26
C LYS A 261 18.00 -11.10 3.61
N ASN A 262 17.98 -9.78 3.82
CA ASN A 262 19.17 -8.94 4.00
C ASN A 262 19.04 -8.13 5.31
N GLN A 263 19.35 -8.74 6.46
CA GLN A 263 19.08 -8.16 7.79
C GLN A 263 19.65 -6.75 8.01
N ASN A 264 20.88 -6.48 7.56
CA ASN A 264 21.47 -5.14 7.72
C ASN A 264 20.74 -4.10 6.86
N LEU A 265 20.39 -4.45 5.62
CA LEU A 265 19.61 -3.58 4.73
C LEU A 265 18.19 -3.36 5.25
N LEU A 266 17.55 -4.39 5.82
CA LEU A 266 16.25 -4.29 6.47
C LEU A 266 16.27 -3.23 7.58
N SER A 267 17.28 -3.29 8.46
CA SER A 267 17.42 -2.33 9.56
C SER A 267 17.62 -0.90 9.04
N LEU A 268 18.54 -0.71 8.09
CA LEU A 268 18.84 0.61 7.51
C LEU A 268 17.64 1.22 6.79
N THR A 269 16.89 0.42 6.03
CA THR A 269 15.72 0.92 5.27
C THR A 269 14.51 1.17 6.17
N ALA A 270 14.33 0.42 7.25
CA ALA A 270 13.27 0.65 8.24
C ALA A 270 13.42 1.98 9.01
N GLU A 271 14.56 2.67 8.93
CA GLU A 271 14.70 4.03 9.48
C GLU A 271 13.76 5.02 8.77
N ASP A 272 13.47 4.80 7.49
CA ASP A 272 12.49 5.55 6.71
C ASP A 272 11.04 5.16 7.09
N ASN A 273 10.15 6.15 7.19
CA ASN A 273 8.78 5.95 7.68
C ASN A 273 7.92 5.15 6.69
N GLU A 274 8.03 5.46 5.40
CA GLU A 274 7.25 4.81 4.34
C GLU A 274 7.66 3.33 4.22
N THR A 275 8.96 3.08 4.19
CA THR A 275 9.52 1.73 4.12
C THR A 275 9.17 0.92 5.37
N ARG A 276 9.16 1.55 6.55
CA ARG A 276 8.71 0.89 7.77
C ARG A 276 7.23 0.52 7.72
N LYS A 277 6.36 1.43 7.28
CA LYS A 277 4.93 1.15 7.08
C LYS A 277 4.76 -0.04 6.14
N LEU A 278 5.48 -0.06 5.02
CA LEU A 278 5.49 -1.19 4.07
C LEU A 278 5.87 -2.51 4.74
N LEU A 279 6.98 -2.53 5.49
CA LEU A 279 7.47 -3.74 6.13
C LEU A 279 6.50 -4.26 7.18
N ILE A 280 5.88 -3.35 7.96
CA ILE A 280 4.82 -3.69 8.93
C ILE A 280 3.63 -4.31 8.19
N SER A 281 3.11 -3.64 7.16
CA SER A 281 2.00 -4.16 6.35
C SER A 281 2.30 -5.52 5.74
N TYR A 282 3.54 -5.75 5.30
CA TYR A 282 3.96 -7.03 4.72
C TYR A 282 3.91 -8.19 5.71
N VAL A 283 4.27 -7.95 6.98
CA VAL A 283 4.29 -9.02 7.99
C VAL A 283 2.97 -9.16 8.75
N VAL A 284 2.06 -8.19 8.69
CA VAL A 284 0.73 -8.30 9.32
C VAL A 284 -0.05 -9.47 8.69
N ASP A 285 0.14 -9.75 7.39
CA ASP A 285 -0.40 -10.93 6.70
C ASP A 285 0.07 -12.28 7.31
N PHE A 286 1.05 -12.26 8.22
CA PHE A 286 1.56 -13.44 8.91
C PHE A 286 0.84 -13.71 10.24
N VAL A 287 -0.04 -12.81 10.67
CA VAL A 287 -0.94 -13.03 11.80
C VAL A 287 -2.22 -13.65 11.27
N GLU A 288 -2.59 -14.81 11.80
CA GLU A 288 -3.83 -15.47 11.46
C GLU A 288 -5.01 -14.83 12.23
N PRO A 289 -6.20 -14.74 11.60
CA PRO A 289 -7.40 -14.30 12.29
C PRO A 289 -7.64 -15.12 13.56
N GLY A 290 -8.14 -14.46 14.60
CA GLY A 290 -8.35 -15.09 15.90
C GLY A 290 -9.25 -16.33 15.82
N ASP A 291 -8.95 -17.34 16.63
CA ASP A 291 -9.83 -18.49 16.83
C ASP A 291 -11.19 -18.06 17.44
N ALA A 292 -12.11 -19.01 17.67
CA ALA A 292 -13.40 -18.72 18.30
C ALA A 292 -13.30 -18.07 19.70
N PHE A 293 -12.10 -18.02 20.29
CA PHE A 293 -11.78 -17.39 21.56
C PHE A 293 -11.02 -16.07 21.39
N GLY A 294 -10.92 -15.57 20.15
CA GLY A 294 -10.23 -14.34 19.80
C GLY A 294 -8.72 -14.43 19.99
N ARG A 295 -8.11 -15.62 19.95
CA ARG A 295 -6.64 -15.76 20.00
C ARG A 295 -6.05 -15.72 18.61
N GLU A 296 -5.35 -14.64 18.30
CA GLU A 296 -4.53 -14.54 17.10
C GLU A 296 -3.29 -15.42 17.23
N THR A 297 -2.92 -16.09 16.15
CA THR A 297 -1.72 -16.92 16.07
C THR A 297 -0.79 -16.43 14.98
N ALA A 298 0.50 -16.40 15.30
CA ALA A 298 1.54 -16.16 14.32
C ALA A 298 1.77 -17.40 13.45
N LYS A 299 1.91 -17.23 12.13
CA LYS A 299 2.37 -18.29 11.22
C LYS A 299 3.79 -18.75 11.62
N PRO A 300 3.99 -20.01 12.06
CA PRO A 300 5.25 -20.45 12.64
C PRO A 300 6.44 -20.27 11.69
N GLU A 301 6.26 -20.50 10.40
CA GLU A 301 7.29 -20.38 9.37
C GLU A 301 7.72 -18.93 9.08
N GLN A 302 7.00 -17.94 9.61
CA GLN A 302 7.31 -16.51 9.47
C GLN A 302 7.81 -15.88 10.78
N ALA A 303 7.90 -16.65 11.88
CA ALA A 303 8.24 -16.14 13.21
C ALA A 303 9.56 -15.36 13.23
N ASP A 304 10.57 -15.80 12.49
CA ASP A 304 11.87 -15.11 12.43
C ASP A 304 11.77 -13.71 11.82
N LYS A 305 10.94 -13.54 10.77
CA LYS A 305 10.74 -12.23 10.13
C LYS A 305 9.99 -11.27 11.04
N MET A 306 8.95 -11.77 11.72
CA MET A 306 8.20 -10.99 12.70
C MET A 306 9.10 -10.57 13.87
N SER A 307 9.91 -11.49 14.42
CA SER A 307 10.89 -11.18 15.47
C SER A 307 11.89 -10.12 15.03
N ALA A 308 12.46 -10.25 13.83
CA ALA A 308 13.41 -9.28 13.30
C ALA A 308 12.78 -7.88 13.18
N LEU A 309 11.55 -7.78 12.67
CA LEU A 309 10.88 -6.48 12.55
C LEU A 309 10.52 -5.88 13.92
N LEU A 310 10.09 -6.70 14.89
CA LEU A 310 9.82 -6.25 16.25
C LEU A 310 11.08 -5.67 16.90
N GLU A 311 12.22 -6.36 16.78
CA GLU A 311 13.50 -5.89 17.34
C GLU A 311 13.96 -4.56 16.73
N ILE A 312 13.90 -4.45 15.39
CA ILE A 312 14.23 -3.20 14.67
C ILE A 312 13.29 -2.08 15.12
N SER A 313 12.00 -2.34 15.18
CA SER A 313 10.99 -1.34 15.54
C SER A 313 11.12 -0.89 16.99
N GLU A 314 11.47 -1.78 17.92
CA GLU A 314 11.69 -1.44 19.33
C GLU A 314 12.84 -0.44 19.48
N GLN A 315 13.94 -0.62 18.74
CA GLN A 315 15.07 0.33 18.76
C GLN A 315 14.69 1.72 18.21
N GLN A 316 13.63 1.78 17.41
CA GLN A 316 13.10 2.99 16.78
C GLN A 316 11.97 3.64 17.57
N LEU A 317 11.48 3.02 18.66
CA LEU A 317 10.47 3.58 19.56
C LEU A 317 11.02 4.80 20.33
N ARG A 318 11.09 5.95 19.65
CA ARG A 318 11.52 7.23 20.21
C ARG A 318 10.38 8.22 20.37
N GLN A 319 9.25 7.97 19.71
CA GLN A 319 8.12 8.89 19.61
C GLN A 319 6.91 8.35 20.37
N LYS A 320 6.12 9.22 21.01
CA LYS A 320 4.89 8.82 21.73
C LYS A 320 3.80 8.23 20.83
N ASN A 321 3.80 8.57 19.54
CA ASN A 321 2.86 8.08 18.53
C ASN A 321 3.67 7.54 17.36
N PHE A 322 3.89 6.23 17.33
CA PHE A 322 4.65 5.57 16.27
C PHE A 322 3.67 4.93 15.29
N ASP A 323 3.70 5.36 14.03
CA ASP A 323 2.83 4.82 12.99
C ASP A 323 3.05 3.31 12.83
N GLY A 324 1.96 2.53 12.91
CA GLY A 324 2.01 1.07 12.85
C GLY A 324 2.35 0.37 14.18
N ALA A 325 2.45 1.10 15.30
CA ALA A 325 2.69 0.49 16.61
C ALA A 325 1.56 -0.45 17.06
N ASP A 326 0.33 -0.26 16.62
CA ASP A 326 -0.77 -1.19 16.87
C ASP A 326 -0.61 -2.51 16.13
N ASN A 327 -0.19 -2.48 14.87
CA ASN A 327 0.15 -3.67 14.08
C ASN A 327 1.31 -4.46 14.72
N LEU A 328 2.36 -3.77 15.14
CA LEU A 328 3.48 -4.38 15.87
C LEU A 328 3.02 -5.00 17.19
N ALA A 329 2.12 -4.32 17.91
CA ALA A 329 1.59 -4.84 19.17
C ALA A 329 0.75 -6.12 18.96
N VAL A 330 -0.11 -6.16 17.93
CA VAL A 330 -0.89 -7.35 17.56
C VAL A 330 0.02 -8.50 17.18
N MET A 331 1.05 -8.25 16.37
CA MET A 331 2.03 -9.26 15.99
C MET A 331 2.77 -9.82 17.20
N ALA A 332 3.27 -8.96 18.09
CA ALA A 332 3.94 -9.38 19.32
C ALA A 332 2.99 -10.23 20.20
N TYR A 333 1.72 -9.85 20.30
CA TYR A 333 0.72 -10.61 21.05
C TYR A 333 0.47 -11.99 20.42
N ALA A 334 0.32 -12.07 19.09
CA ALA A 334 0.12 -13.31 18.34
C ALA A 334 1.31 -14.28 18.45
N MET A 335 2.51 -13.74 18.69
CA MET A 335 3.73 -14.52 18.98
C MET A 335 3.88 -14.90 20.46
N GLY A 336 2.95 -14.51 21.33
CA GLY A 336 3.05 -14.71 22.78
C GLY A 336 4.07 -13.79 23.47
N ARG A 337 4.60 -12.78 22.78
CA ARG A 337 5.54 -11.77 23.32
C ARG A 337 4.76 -10.64 24.00
N TYR A 338 4.06 -10.97 25.08
CA TYR A 338 3.11 -10.05 25.73
C TYR A 338 3.74 -8.76 26.29
N GLU A 339 5.00 -8.83 26.74
CA GLU A 339 5.72 -7.64 27.21
C GLU A 339 5.96 -6.66 26.07
N ASP A 340 6.38 -7.15 24.89
CA ASP A 340 6.61 -6.33 23.71
C ASP A 340 5.28 -5.81 23.15
N ALA A 341 4.23 -6.63 23.15
CA ALA A 341 2.88 -6.18 22.82
C ALA A 341 2.45 -5.00 23.70
N ALA A 342 2.69 -5.07 25.01
CA ALA A 342 2.40 -3.99 25.95
C ALA A 342 3.29 -2.75 25.72
N LYS A 343 4.55 -2.91 25.29
CA LYS A 343 5.43 -1.79 24.92
C LYS A 343 4.85 -1.08 23.69
N PHE A 344 4.67 -1.78 22.57
CA PHE A 344 4.17 -1.19 21.32
C PHE A 344 2.79 -0.56 21.49
N ALA A 345 1.86 -1.22 22.20
CA ALA A 345 0.52 -0.68 22.43
C ALA A 345 0.53 0.69 23.14
N LYS A 346 1.53 1.00 23.99
CA LYS A 346 1.65 2.32 24.64
C LYS A 346 1.94 3.46 23.65
N HIS A 347 2.55 3.13 22.51
CA HIS A 347 2.90 4.08 21.45
C HIS A 347 1.84 4.16 20.34
N ALA A 348 0.73 3.44 20.51
CA ALA A 348 -0.40 3.43 19.59
C ALA A 348 -1.66 4.03 20.24
N ASN A 349 -2.38 4.81 19.43
CA ASN A 349 -3.63 5.45 19.82
C ASN A 349 -4.75 5.13 18.81
N SER A 350 -5.01 3.83 18.62
CA SER A 350 -6.09 3.31 17.77
C SER A 350 -7.08 2.46 18.59
N PRO A 351 -8.32 2.26 18.10
CA PRO A 351 -9.26 1.29 18.68
C PRO A 351 -8.62 -0.09 18.91
N ARG A 352 -7.92 -0.59 17.88
CA ARG A 352 -7.13 -1.83 17.93
C ARG A 352 -6.13 -1.85 19.08
N ALA A 353 -5.43 -0.75 19.34
CA ALA A 353 -4.49 -0.65 20.45
C ALA A 353 -5.19 -0.65 21.83
N GLU A 354 -6.35 -0.02 21.97
CA GLU A 354 -7.13 -0.04 23.22
C GLU A 354 -7.71 -1.43 23.52
N TRP A 355 -8.22 -2.10 22.49
CA TRP A 355 -8.65 -3.49 22.58
C TRP A 355 -7.51 -4.43 23.00
N LEU A 356 -6.32 -4.28 22.41
CA LEU A 356 -5.17 -5.09 22.78
C LEU A 356 -4.70 -4.81 24.22
N LYS A 357 -4.74 -3.54 24.67
CA LYS A 357 -4.48 -3.17 26.07
C LYS A 357 -5.47 -3.86 27.02
N ALA A 358 -6.73 -4.01 26.61
CA ALA A 358 -7.74 -4.73 27.38
C ALA A 358 -7.39 -6.24 27.47
N LYS A 359 -7.04 -6.88 26.36
CA LYS A 359 -6.59 -8.29 26.33
C LYS A 359 -5.40 -8.53 27.27
N LEU A 360 -4.39 -7.66 27.22
CA LEU A 360 -3.22 -7.72 28.10
C LEU A 360 -3.56 -7.46 29.58
N ALA A 361 -4.63 -6.71 29.88
CA ALA A 361 -5.12 -6.54 31.25
C ALA A 361 -5.82 -7.80 31.76
N ILE A 362 -6.69 -8.41 30.94
CA ILE A 362 -7.33 -9.69 31.24
C ILE A 362 -6.30 -10.78 31.49
N GLN A 363 -5.28 -10.88 30.64
CA GLN A 363 -4.19 -11.84 30.79
C GLN A 363 -3.46 -11.71 32.14
N ARG A 364 -3.32 -10.48 32.65
CA ARG A 364 -2.71 -10.19 33.96
C ARG A 364 -3.67 -10.34 35.14
N GLY A 365 -4.94 -10.68 34.89
CA GLY A 365 -6.00 -10.76 35.90
C GLY A 365 -6.58 -9.41 36.33
N ASP A 366 -6.23 -8.32 35.64
CA ASP A 366 -6.69 -6.96 35.95
C ASP A 366 -7.98 -6.65 35.17
N MET A 367 -9.10 -7.15 35.71
CA MET A 367 -10.42 -7.02 35.08
C MET A 367 -10.95 -5.59 35.09
N ASP A 368 -10.55 -4.78 36.07
CA ASP A 368 -10.96 -3.37 36.16
C ASP A 368 -10.29 -2.52 35.07
N ALA A 369 -8.99 -2.71 34.86
CA ALA A 369 -8.28 -2.05 33.76
C ALA A 369 -8.80 -2.52 32.40
N ALA A 370 -9.12 -3.81 32.25
CA ALA A 370 -9.72 -4.34 31.03
C ALA A 370 -11.06 -3.67 30.71
N ALA A 371 -11.97 -3.58 31.69
CA ALA A 371 -13.28 -2.96 31.53
C ALA A 371 -13.17 -1.47 31.17
N GLN A 372 -12.20 -0.76 31.76
CA GLN A 372 -11.95 0.65 31.44
C GLN A 372 -11.51 0.84 29.98
N ARG A 373 -10.64 -0.04 29.46
CA ARG A 373 -10.13 0.03 28.09
C ARG A 373 -11.22 -0.28 27.05
N ILE A 374 -12.04 -1.28 27.31
CA ILE A 374 -13.18 -1.63 26.45
C ILE A 374 -14.19 -0.46 26.38
N ARG A 375 -14.43 0.24 27.49
CA ARG A 375 -15.32 1.42 27.48
C ARG A 375 -14.78 2.55 26.60
N LEU A 376 -13.48 2.83 26.69
CA LEU A 376 -12.82 3.86 25.86
C LEU A 376 -12.89 3.53 24.36
N ASP A 377 -12.83 2.25 24.03
CA ASP A 377 -12.95 1.75 22.65
C ASP A 377 -14.38 1.99 22.11
N CYS A 378 -15.40 1.55 22.85
CA CYS A 378 -16.81 1.77 22.50
C CYS A 378 -17.17 3.26 22.36
N ASP A 379 -16.66 4.12 23.24
CA ASP A 379 -16.92 5.57 23.20
C ASP A 379 -16.30 6.22 21.95
N ARG A 380 -15.15 5.72 21.48
CA ARG A 380 -14.46 6.18 20.27
C ARG A 380 -15.13 5.69 18.99
N GLU A 381 -15.52 4.43 18.93
CA GLU A 381 -16.29 3.91 17.79
C GLU A 381 -17.65 4.62 17.68
N ALA A 382 -18.33 4.86 18.80
CA ALA A 382 -19.58 5.62 18.83
C ALA A 382 -19.37 7.06 18.30
N SER A 383 -18.27 7.71 18.70
CA SER A 383 -17.92 9.05 18.22
C SER A 383 -17.55 9.07 16.73
N HIS A 384 -16.84 8.06 16.24
CA HIS A 384 -16.46 7.94 14.83
C HIS A 384 -17.67 7.67 13.92
N ASN A 385 -18.58 6.80 14.35
CA ASN A 385 -19.84 6.53 13.66
C ASN A 385 -20.77 7.74 13.67
N LEU A 386 -20.81 8.52 14.76
CA LEU A 386 -21.58 9.75 14.85
C LEU A 386 -21.04 10.82 13.88
N ASN A 387 -19.72 11.02 13.81
CA ASN A 387 -19.11 11.96 12.86
C ASN A 387 -19.36 11.55 11.40
N ARG A 388 -19.30 10.25 11.09
CA ARG A 388 -19.60 9.73 9.76
C ARG A 388 -21.08 9.87 9.37
N LEU A 389 -21.99 9.90 10.34
CA LEU A 389 -23.42 10.20 10.13
C LEU A 389 -23.67 11.70 9.92
N LEU A 390 -22.89 12.55 10.60
CA LEU A 390 -22.97 14.01 10.48
C LEU A 390 -22.32 14.56 9.21
N ASP A 391 -21.28 13.88 8.68
CA ASP A 391 -20.58 14.25 7.44
C ASP A 391 -21.29 13.77 6.14
N LYS A 392 -22.45 13.12 6.24
CA LYS A 392 -23.26 12.82 5.06
C LYS A 392 -23.91 14.11 4.52
N PRO A 393 -23.63 14.53 3.27
CA PRO A 393 -24.34 15.65 2.67
C PRO A 393 -25.80 15.25 2.44
N GLY A 394 -26.69 15.77 3.30
CA GLY A 394 -28.13 15.51 3.22
C GLY A 394 -28.92 15.63 4.51
N MET A 395 -28.28 15.66 5.69
CA MET A 395 -28.99 15.70 6.98
C MET A 395 -29.14 17.10 7.60
N ALA A 396 -28.65 18.16 6.97
CA ALA A 396 -28.79 19.53 7.47
C ALA A 396 -30.18 20.18 7.22
N GLY A 397 -31.18 19.40 6.81
CA GLY A 397 -32.43 19.93 6.25
C GLY A 397 -33.74 19.40 6.83
N ALA A 398 -33.77 18.76 7.99
CA ALA A 398 -35.02 18.32 8.62
C ALA A 398 -35.17 18.93 10.03
N GLY A 399 -35.26 20.26 10.06
CA GLY A 399 -35.74 20.99 11.23
C GLY A 399 -37.26 21.03 11.25
N VAL A 400 -37.82 20.49 12.34
CA VAL A 400 -39.05 20.92 13.04
C VAL A 400 -40.23 21.40 12.16
N ALA A 401 -41.27 20.57 12.11
CA ALA A 401 -42.67 21.00 12.10
C ALA A 401 -43.48 20.13 13.06
#